data_AF-A0A536R5W2-F1
#
_entry.id   AF-A0A536R5W2-F1
#
_cell.length_a   1.000
_cell.length_b   1.000
_cell.length_c   1.000
_cell.angle_alpha   90.00
_cell.angle_beta   90.00
_cell.angle_gamma   90.00
#
_symmetry.space_group_name_H-M   'P 1'
#
loop_
_entity.id
_entity.type
_entity.pdbx_description
1 polymer ?
#
loop_
_entity_poly.entity_id
_entity_poly.type
_entity_poly.pdbx_seq_one_letter_code
_entity_poly.pdbx_strand_id
1 'polypeptide(L)' 'MAGSIDFNSDLGEGAGTDAVLMPLISSANIACGGHAGNENTMRTTIE' A
#
# COMPACT_ATOMS: atom_id res chain seq x y z
N MET A 1 -1.03 29.14 -7.66
CA MET A 1 -0.76 28.10 -6.64
C MET A 1 -0.80 26.76 -7.35
N ALA A 2 0.30 26.01 -7.38
CA ALA A 2 0.23 24.61 -7.77
C ALA A 2 -0.34 23.84 -6.58
N GLY A 3 -1.46 23.13 -6.76
CA GLY A 3 -2.03 22.27 -5.72
C GLY A 3 -1.18 21.02 -5.51
N SER A 4 -1.19 20.48 -4.29
CA SER A 4 -0.64 19.15 -4.02
C SER A 4 -1.58 18.09 -4.61
N ILE A 5 -1.01 17.04 -5.23
CA ILE A 5 -1.76 15.88 -5.72
C ILE A 5 -1.33 14.68 -4.86
N ASP A 6 -2.30 13.92 -4.37
CA ASP A 6 -2.07 12.64 -3.69
C ASP A 6 -1.91 11.53 -4.73
N PHE A 7 -0.89 10.70 -4.57
CA PHE A 7 -0.71 9.48 -5.33
C PHE A 7 -0.85 8.29 -4.37
N ASN A 8 -1.81 7.41 -4.66
CA ASN A 8 -2.08 6.24 -3.83
C ASN A 8 -1.92 4.93 -4.60
N SER A 9 -1.72 3.84 -3.86
CA SER A 9 -1.62 2.49 -4.41
C SER A 9 -2.17 1.46 -3.43
N ASP A 10 -2.76 0.38 -3.96
CA ASP A 10 -3.24 -0.76 -3.19
C ASP A 10 -2.05 -1.65 -2.81
N LEU A 11 -1.85 -1.86 -1.51
CA LEU A 11 -0.72 -2.62 -0.94
C LEU A 11 -1.23 -3.69 0.03
N GLY A 12 -0.33 -4.58 0.47
CA GLY A 12 -0.66 -5.69 1.38
C GLY A 12 -1.46 -6.81 0.72
N GLU A 13 -1.64 -6.76 -0.60
CA GLU A 13 -2.35 -7.78 -1.39
C GLU A 13 -1.49 -9.00 -1.75
N GLY A 14 -0.16 -8.91 -1.56
CA GLY A 14 0.77 -10.00 -1.86
C GLY A 14 1.35 -9.98 -3.28
N ALA A 15 1.33 -8.82 -3.95
CA ALA A 15 1.88 -8.64 -5.30
C ALA A 15 3.42 -8.66 -5.35
N GLY A 16 4.09 -8.46 -4.21
CA GLY A 16 5.55 -8.54 -4.09
C GLY A 16 6.31 -7.28 -4.49
N THR A 17 5.62 -6.16 -4.74
CA THR A 17 6.21 -4.89 -5.17
C THR A 17 6.01 -3.75 -4.17
N ASP A 18 5.41 -4.03 -3.01
CA ASP A 18 5.02 -3.01 -2.03
C ASP A 18 6.20 -2.14 -1.60
N ALA A 19 7.35 -2.77 -1.31
CA ALA A 19 8.56 -2.07 -0.87
C ALA A 19 9.12 -1.08 -1.91
N VAL A 20 8.96 -1.38 -3.21
CA VAL A 20 9.45 -0.48 -4.28
C VAL A 20 8.44 0.63 -4.61
N LEU A 21 7.16 0.43 -4.28
CA LEU A 21 6.09 1.42 -4.48
C LEU A 21 6.00 2.43 -3.32
N MET A 22 6.22 1.99 -2.08
CA MET A 22 6.09 2.81 -0.87
C MET A 22 6.80 4.18 -0.92
N PRO A 23 8.04 4.34 -1.45
CA PRO A 23 8.68 5.65 -1.52
C PRO A 23 8.13 6.58 -2.62
N LEU A 24 7.24 6.09 -3.49
CA LEU A 24 6.70 6.82 -4.65
C LEU A 24 5.28 7.36 -4.41
N ILE A 25 4.63 6.96 -3.32
CA ILE A 25 3.23 7.24 -3.02
C ILE A 25 3.12 8.12 -1.76
N SER A 26 2.01 8.85 -1.63
CA SER A 26 1.67 9.62 -0.43
C SER A 26 0.66 8.93 0.47
N SER A 27 -0.13 7.99 -0.08
CA SER A 27 -1.14 7.22 0.64
C SER A 27 -1.11 5.74 0.22
N ALA A 28 -1.31 4.83 1.16
CA ALA A 28 -1.39 3.38 0.90
C ALA A 28 -2.77 2.83 1.28
N ASN A 29 -3.40 2.09 0.37
CA ASN A 29 -4.65 1.38 0.64
C ASN A 29 -4.31 -0.07 1.01
N ILE A 30 -4.28 -0.37 2.29
CA ILE A 30 -3.84 -1.69 2.77
C ILE A 30 -5.01 -2.68 2.72
N ALA A 31 -4.80 -3.83 2.09
CA ALA A 31 -5.77 -4.92 2.03
C ALA A 31 -6.17 -5.42 3.43
N CYS A 32 -7.40 -5.92 3.58
CA CYS A 32 -7.97 -6.28 4.89
C CYS A 32 -8.30 -7.77 5.06
N GLY A 33 -7.86 -8.65 4.15
CA GLY A 33 -8.11 -10.09 4.21
C GLY A 33 -9.46 -10.55 3.68
N GLY A 34 -10.29 -9.63 3.16
CA GLY A 34 -11.55 -9.96 2.50
C GLY A 34 -11.33 -10.50 1.09
N HIS A 35 -10.83 -9.66 0.18
CA HIS A 35 -10.51 -10.05 -1.20
C HIS A 35 -9.04 -10.45 -1.38
N ALA A 36 -8.14 -9.83 -0.62
CA ALA A 36 -6.70 -10.09 -0.66
C ALA A 36 -6.05 -9.73 0.69
N GLY A 37 -4.79 -10.16 0.84
CA GLY A 37 -4.01 -9.97 2.07
C GLY A 37 -4.33 -10.99 3.17
N ASN A 38 -3.43 -11.08 4.14
CA ASN A 38 -3.56 -11.84 5.38
C ASN A 38 -2.84 -11.10 6.51
N GLU A 39 -2.89 -11.62 7.74
CA GLU A 39 -2.25 -10.96 8.90
C GLU A 39 -0.78 -10.62 8.65
N ASN A 40 -0.03 -11.53 8.02
CA ASN A 40 1.39 -11.31 7.75
C ASN A 40 1.60 -10.22 6.70
N THR A 41 0.88 -10.26 5.57
CA THR A 41 1.07 -9.25 4.51
C THR A 41 0.65 -7.87 5.00
N MET A 42 -0.45 -7.78 5.76
CA MET A 42 -0.90 -6.53 6.37
C MET A 42 0.13 -5.97 7.35
N ARG A 43 0.69 -6.82 8.23
CA ARG A 43 1.69 -6.42 9.21
C ARG A 43 2.98 -5.96 8.54
N THR A 44 3.47 -6.68 7.54
CA THR A 44 4.66 -6.27 6.78
C THR A 44 4.44 -4.94 6.04
N THR A 45 3.22 -4.63 5.61
CA THR A 45 2.93 -3.39 4.88
C THR A 45 2.94 -2.14 5.79
N ILE A 46 2.74 -2.30 7.10
CA ILE A 46 2.73 -1.19 8.07
C ILE A 46 4.08 -0.94 8.77
N GLU A 47 5.05 -1.84 8.61
CA GLU A 47 6.41 -1.75 9.19
C GLU A 47 7.33 -0.83 8.37
#